data_AF-A0A8J6IZW1-F1
#
_entry.id   AF-A0A8J6IZW1-F1
#
_cell.length_a   1.000
_cell.length_b   1.000
_cell.length_c   1.000
_cell.angle_alpha   90.00
_cell.angle_beta   90.00
_cell.angle_gamma   90.00
#
_symmetry.space_group_name_H-M   'P 1'
#
loop_
_entity.id
_entity.type
_entity.pdbx_description
1 polymer ?
#
loop_
_entity_poly.entity_id
_entity_poly.type
_entity_poly.pdbx_seq_one_letter_code
_entity_poly.pdbx_strand_id
1 'polypeptide(L)'
;METKFAQFCGAEPAFYQALRRRVDLCGQSGRSYEFSPCELPTGCAPRYAALGFARREDGAYLLYWRPAVRYGGADGVLRALFARSVWRFDSYELLSARLRTLRPAGELSAAVLPAPEPSPAPRAQPSPAPQPMGALFPRLVRELGARVLGQERAVEAAAFRLCAHVGKSAPARPLSLILYGPTGVGKSELAKAVAPALERCGGPRYQTVWTELNTFTQPHSVHRLIGAPPGYVGYDDPPIFEAVRENARTVFLFDELDKAHPEVLKMFLSVLDEGRITACRPGKDGQRELDFRQCIFVFTSNADLTGRGGRRMGFSADGPKQETAAPATLAERLYQENESARRAMVRQGVLSEIAGRFTGLIGFQPLTLAARRDITRKQLRALGREYGVVIADADPDTVAALTPEAGGLSVRSSVAVLEGLLAPLLSQWAGSGAALWLSGRPDALGLTPVQGAERSASSTSLVSTFSR
;
A
#
# COMPACT_ATOMS: atom_id res chain seq x y z
N MET A 1 -38.94 2.54 21.45
CA MET A 1 -39.43 3.44 20.39
C MET A 1 -38.60 3.18 19.16
N GLU A 2 -39.21 2.66 18.09
CA GLU A 2 -38.51 2.47 16.81
C GLU A 2 -38.36 3.82 16.12
N THR A 3 -37.12 4.23 15.88
CA THR A 3 -36.83 5.48 15.17
C THR A 3 -37.05 5.23 13.67
N LYS A 4 -37.84 6.08 12.99
CA LYS A 4 -38.08 5.95 11.54
C LYS A 4 -37.32 7.03 10.79
N PHE A 5 -36.67 6.68 9.68
CA PHE A 5 -35.93 7.65 8.85
C PHE A 5 -36.82 8.84 8.42
N ALA A 6 -38.10 8.59 8.14
CA ALA A 6 -39.07 9.62 7.79
C ALA A 6 -39.24 10.73 8.86
N GLN A 7 -38.99 10.42 10.14
CA GLN A 7 -39.03 11.41 11.23
C GLN A 7 -37.95 12.47 11.04
N PHE A 8 -36.81 12.12 10.44
CA PHE A 8 -35.72 13.06 10.15
C PHE A 8 -35.96 13.90 8.89
N CYS A 9 -36.90 13.51 8.02
CA CYS A 9 -37.24 14.28 6.80
C CYS A 9 -38.38 15.28 7.05
N GLY A 10 -39.26 14.96 8.00
CA GLY A 10 -40.43 15.77 8.36
C GLY A 10 -40.32 16.56 9.67
N ALA A 11 -39.22 16.45 10.41
CA ALA A 11 -39.07 17.03 11.75
C ALA A 11 -39.24 18.56 11.83
N GLU A 12 -39.75 19.04 12.96
CA GLU A 12 -39.84 20.47 13.26
C GLU A 12 -38.46 21.11 13.50
N PRO A 13 -38.30 22.43 13.31
CA PRO A 13 -37.04 23.14 13.57
C PRO A 13 -36.47 22.89 14.97
N ALA A 14 -37.31 22.78 15.99
CA ALA A 14 -36.91 22.50 17.37
C ALA A 14 -36.19 21.15 17.51
N PHE A 15 -36.62 20.12 16.78
CA PHE A 15 -35.97 18.81 16.76
C PHE A 15 -34.55 18.90 16.21
N TYR A 16 -34.36 19.62 15.10
CA TYR A 16 -33.01 19.78 14.51
C TYR A 16 -32.07 20.57 15.42
N GLN A 17 -32.57 21.55 16.17
CA GLN A 17 -31.76 22.27 17.15
C GLN A 17 -31.34 21.35 18.31
N ALA A 18 -32.26 20.52 18.82
CA ALA A 18 -31.94 19.54 19.86
C ALA A 18 -30.94 18.48 19.36
N LEU A 19 -31.13 17.99 18.14
CA LEU A 19 -30.21 17.05 17.49
C LEU A 19 -28.81 17.67 17.32
N ARG A 20 -28.72 18.92 16.86
CA ARG A 20 -27.44 19.65 16.75
C ARG A 20 -26.70 19.69 18.08
N ARG A 21 -27.38 20.10 19.15
CA ARG A 21 -26.78 20.17 20.50
C ARG A 21 -26.20 18.82 20.93
N ARG A 22 -26.92 17.72 20.69
CA ARG A 22 -26.44 16.37 21.03
C ARG A 22 -25.25 15.94 20.17
N VAL A 23 -25.30 16.21 18.86
CA VAL A 23 -24.19 15.90 17.94
C VAL A 23 -22.94 16.70 18.31
N ASP A 24 -23.09 17.97 18.66
CA ASP A 24 -22.00 18.85 19.10
C ASP A 24 -21.36 18.36 20.40
N LEU A 25 -22.18 17.99 21.39
CA LEU A 25 -21.72 17.39 22.66
C LEU A 25 -20.97 16.07 22.42
N CYS A 26 -21.50 15.19 21.57
CA CYS A 26 -20.82 13.94 21.23
C CYS A 26 -19.49 14.21 20.51
N GLY A 27 -19.46 15.18 19.59
CA GLY A 27 -18.27 15.57 18.85
C GLY A 27 -17.11 16.06 19.73
N GLN A 28 -17.40 16.78 20.82
CA GLN A 28 -16.38 17.21 21.80
C GLN A 28 -15.66 16.03 22.47
N SER A 29 -16.34 14.88 22.56
CA SER A 29 -15.78 13.64 23.12
C SER A 29 -15.27 12.65 22.05
N GLY A 30 -15.21 13.07 20.77
CA GLY A 30 -14.82 12.22 19.65
C GLY A 30 -15.83 11.10 19.33
N ARG A 31 -17.07 11.21 19.82
CA ARG A 31 -18.12 10.20 19.65
C ARG A 31 -19.14 10.66 18.62
N SER A 32 -19.82 9.69 18.00
CA SER A 32 -20.97 9.94 17.14
C SER A 32 -22.28 9.74 17.90
N TYR A 33 -23.34 10.36 17.39
CA TYR A 33 -24.70 10.23 17.90
C TYR A 33 -25.50 9.33 16.96
N GLU A 34 -25.84 8.12 17.43
CA GLU A 34 -26.46 7.08 16.60
C GLU A 34 -27.88 6.71 17.07
N PHE A 35 -28.75 6.46 16.08
CA PHE A 35 -30.06 5.86 16.26
C PHE A 35 -30.04 4.45 15.70
N SER A 36 -30.08 3.45 16.58
CA SER A 36 -30.08 2.03 16.21
C SER A 36 -31.11 1.26 17.04
N PRO A 37 -32.03 0.51 16.44
CA PRO A 37 -32.29 0.40 14.99
C PRO A 37 -33.09 1.60 14.44
N CYS A 38 -32.78 2.03 13.22
CA CYS A 38 -33.57 3.00 12.45
C CYS A 38 -34.26 2.30 11.28
N GLU A 39 -35.59 2.42 11.18
CA GLU A 39 -36.39 1.88 10.05
C GLU A 39 -36.21 2.77 8.82
N LEU A 40 -35.75 2.18 7.72
CA LEU A 40 -35.46 2.85 6.46
C LEU A 40 -36.66 2.85 5.51
N PRO A 41 -36.71 3.74 4.49
CA PRO A 41 -37.79 3.77 3.51
C PRO A 41 -37.99 2.43 2.78
N THR A 42 -39.21 2.20 2.30
CA THR A 42 -39.53 1.02 1.48
C THR A 42 -38.64 0.97 0.24
N GLY A 43 -38.02 -0.18 -0.01
CA GLY A 43 -37.02 -0.36 -1.07
C GLY A 43 -35.57 -0.34 -0.57
N CYS A 44 -35.32 -0.05 0.71
CA CYS A 44 -34.02 -0.19 1.34
C CYS A 44 -33.71 -1.64 1.76
N ALA A 45 -32.49 -2.10 1.50
CA ALA A 45 -31.94 -3.36 2.00
C ALA A 45 -30.57 -3.10 2.68
N PRO A 46 -30.40 -3.43 3.98
CA PRO A 46 -31.42 -3.97 4.90
C PRO A 46 -32.52 -2.95 5.25
N ARG A 47 -33.66 -3.43 5.79
CA ARG A 47 -34.80 -2.58 6.20
C ARG A 47 -34.49 -1.74 7.45
N TYR A 48 -33.55 -2.19 8.27
CA TYR A 48 -33.10 -1.49 9.47
C TYR A 48 -31.59 -1.26 9.41
N ALA A 49 -31.14 -0.08 9.80
CA ALA A 49 -29.72 0.26 9.94
C ALA A 49 -29.53 1.21 11.12
N ALA A 50 -28.29 1.33 11.61
CA ALA A 50 -27.93 2.43 12.50
C ALA A 50 -27.80 3.71 11.68
N LEU A 51 -28.55 4.76 12.01
CA LEU A 51 -28.42 6.11 11.43
C LEU A 51 -27.58 6.97 12.36
N GLY A 52 -26.43 7.44 11.90
CA GLY A 52 -25.47 8.18 12.73
C GLY A 52 -25.21 9.60 12.25
N PHE A 53 -24.97 10.47 13.22
CA PHE A 53 -24.54 11.86 13.04
C PHE A 53 -23.24 12.08 13.79
N ALA A 54 -22.25 12.72 13.17
CA ALA A 54 -20.99 13.04 13.84
C ALA A 54 -20.50 14.43 13.48
N ARG A 55 -19.88 15.11 14.43
CA ARG A 55 -19.14 16.36 14.18
C ARG A 55 -17.64 16.06 14.16
N ARG A 56 -16.95 16.58 13.15
CA ARG A 56 -15.51 16.44 12.95
C ARG A 56 -14.76 17.63 13.57
N GLU A 57 -13.47 17.44 13.85
CA GLU A 57 -12.60 18.48 14.41
C GLU A 57 -12.49 19.72 13.50
N ASP A 58 -12.59 19.52 12.19
CA ASP A 58 -12.61 20.59 11.19
C ASP A 58 -13.96 21.33 11.08
N GLY A 59 -14.90 21.04 11.97
CA GLY A 59 -16.22 21.68 12.03
C GLY A 59 -17.28 21.06 11.12
N ALA A 60 -16.92 20.10 10.25
CA ALA A 60 -17.86 19.46 9.35
C ALA A 60 -18.78 18.45 10.06
N TYR A 61 -19.98 18.26 9.50
CA TYR A 61 -20.97 17.31 9.98
C TYR A 61 -21.08 16.12 9.03
N LEU A 62 -21.17 14.93 9.61
CA LEU A 62 -21.36 13.68 8.90
C LEU A 62 -22.75 13.12 9.17
N LEU A 63 -23.37 12.59 8.11
CA LEU A 63 -24.56 11.74 8.16
C LEU A 63 -24.19 10.38 7.57
N TYR A 64 -24.43 9.29 8.28
CA TYR A 64 -24.04 7.96 7.80
C TYR A 64 -25.01 6.86 8.24
N TRP A 65 -24.89 5.69 7.61
CA TRP A 65 -25.60 4.49 8.01
C TRP A 65 -24.71 3.25 8.05
N ARG A 66 -25.02 2.35 8.98
CA ARG A 66 -24.34 1.06 9.15
C ARG A 66 -25.35 -0.07 9.36
N PRO A 67 -25.29 -1.17 8.60
CA PRO A 67 -24.41 -1.41 7.45
C PRO A 67 -24.78 -0.53 6.24
N ALA A 68 -24.04 -0.66 5.13
CA ALA A 68 -24.37 0.03 3.89
C ALA A 68 -25.78 -0.38 3.39
N VAL A 69 -26.57 0.61 3.00
CA VAL A 69 -27.95 0.44 2.54
C VAL A 69 -27.99 0.52 1.02
N ARG A 70 -28.69 -0.41 0.37
CA ARG A 70 -29.03 -0.34 -1.05
C ARG A 70 -30.49 0.08 -1.19
N TYR A 71 -30.79 1.02 -2.10
CA TYR A 71 -32.15 1.44 -2.39
C TYR A 71 -32.57 0.98 -3.79
N GLY A 72 -33.56 0.10 -3.86
CA GLY A 72 -34.14 -0.46 -5.09
C GLY A 72 -35.46 0.20 -5.53
N GLY A 73 -35.90 1.28 -4.88
CA GLY A 73 -37.14 1.97 -5.25
C GLY A 73 -37.01 2.93 -6.44
N ALA A 74 -38.14 3.50 -6.86
CA ALA A 74 -38.23 4.39 -8.03
C ALA A 74 -37.76 5.84 -7.77
N ASP A 75 -37.65 6.25 -6.50
CA ASP A 75 -37.26 7.61 -6.14
C ASP A 75 -35.77 7.86 -6.41
N GLY A 76 -35.47 8.70 -7.40
CA GLY A 76 -34.11 9.05 -7.79
C GLY A 76 -33.33 9.82 -6.71
N VAL A 77 -34.02 10.57 -5.84
CA VAL A 77 -33.41 11.35 -4.76
C VAL A 77 -32.98 10.41 -3.63
N LEU A 78 -33.83 9.46 -3.24
CA LEU A 78 -33.47 8.42 -2.27
C LEU A 78 -32.39 7.49 -2.82
N ARG A 79 -32.43 7.15 -4.12
CA ARG A 79 -31.37 6.39 -4.77
C ARG A 79 -30.02 7.10 -4.69
N ALA A 80 -30.00 8.40 -5.02
CA ALA A 80 -28.79 9.21 -4.93
C ALA A 80 -28.29 9.34 -3.48
N LEU A 81 -29.20 9.50 -2.51
CA LEU A 81 -28.88 9.54 -1.09
C LEU A 81 -28.23 8.22 -0.63
N PHE A 82 -28.91 7.10 -0.83
CA PHE A 82 -28.47 5.80 -0.33
C PHE A 82 -27.27 5.20 -1.10
N ALA A 83 -26.92 5.76 -2.27
CA ALA A 83 -25.73 5.37 -3.03
C ALA A 83 -24.41 5.59 -2.26
N ARG A 84 -24.39 6.45 -1.22
CA ARG A 84 -23.19 6.75 -0.44
C ARG A 84 -23.42 6.49 1.04
N SER A 85 -22.70 5.57 1.67
CA SER A 85 -22.92 5.25 3.10
C SER A 85 -22.60 6.38 4.08
N VAL A 86 -21.91 7.43 3.63
CA VAL A 86 -21.54 8.60 4.43
C VAL A 86 -21.67 9.85 3.56
N TRP A 87 -22.25 10.89 4.15
CA TRP A 87 -22.34 12.23 3.60
C TRP A 87 -21.60 13.20 4.51
N ARG A 88 -20.87 14.13 3.91
CA ARG A 88 -20.20 15.23 4.60
C ARG A 88 -20.85 16.54 4.21
N PHE A 89 -21.06 17.39 5.21
CA PHE A 89 -21.60 18.73 5.08
C PHE A 89 -20.70 19.70 5.82
N ASP A 90 -20.41 20.86 5.24
CA ASP A 90 -19.55 21.87 5.86
C ASP A 90 -20.24 22.58 7.02
N SER A 91 -21.56 22.49 7.11
CA SER A 91 -22.36 23.03 8.21
C SER A 91 -23.56 22.15 8.55
N TYR A 92 -24.09 22.31 9.75
CA TYR A 92 -25.30 21.60 10.18
C TYR A 92 -26.55 22.09 9.43
N GLU A 93 -26.55 23.36 9.02
CA GLU A 93 -27.60 23.98 8.23
C GLU A 93 -27.75 23.27 6.88
N LEU A 94 -26.64 22.95 6.20
CA LEU A 94 -26.66 22.20 4.95
C LEU A 94 -27.14 20.76 5.14
N LEU A 95 -26.70 20.10 6.22
CA LEU A 95 -27.13 18.73 6.55
C LEU A 95 -28.65 18.69 6.81
N SER A 96 -29.15 19.60 7.65
CA SER A 96 -30.57 19.65 8.00
C SER A 96 -31.44 20.10 6.83
N ALA A 97 -30.97 21.06 6.01
CA ALA A 97 -31.64 21.43 4.77
C ALA A 97 -31.76 20.21 3.84
N ARG A 98 -30.68 19.44 3.67
CA ARG A 98 -30.73 18.23 2.84
C ARG A 98 -31.75 17.22 3.34
N LEU A 99 -31.81 16.95 4.65
CA LEU A 99 -32.82 16.05 5.21
C LEU A 99 -34.26 16.54 4.97
N ARG A 100 -34.50 17.85 5.07
CA ARG A 100 -35.82 18.45 4.82
C ARG A 100 -36.25 18.38 3.35
N THR A 101 -35.31 18.40 2.41
CA THR A 101 -35.61 18.25 0.98
C THR A 101 -36.09 16.84 0.59
N LEU A 102 -35.97 15.85 1.49
CA LEU A 102 -36.40 14.47 1.26
C LEU A 102 -37.88 14.20 1.60
N ARG A 103 -38.70 15.25 1.77
CA ARG A 103 -40.14 15.08 1.99
C ARG A 103 -40.78 14.38 0.78
N PRO A 104 -41.75 13.47 1.00
CA PRO A 104 -42.48 12.85 -0.10
C PRO A 104 -43.21 13.94 -0.89
N ALA A 105 -42.84 14.10 -2.16
CA ALA A 105 -43.51 14.98 -3.10
C ALA A 105 -44.86 14.36 -3.50
N GLY A 106 -45.92 14.76 -2.79
CA GLY A 106 -47.25 14.82 -3.39
C GLY A 106 -47.37 16.17 -4.10
N GLU A 107 -47.62 16.11 -5.40
CA GLU A 107 -47.93 17.24 -6.30
C GLU A 107 -46.78 18.22 -6.60
N LEU A 108 -46.15 18.03 -7.77
CA LEU A 108 -45.99 19.06 -8.81
C LEU A 108 -45.33 18.43 -10.05
N SER A 109 -46.14 18.30 -11.09
CA SER A 109 -45.72 18.07 -12.48
C SER A 109 -45.14 19.36 -13.04
N ALA A 110 -43.96 19.29 -13.67
CA ALA A 110 -43.70 19.86 -15.00
C ALA A 110 -42.25 19.70 -15.46
N ALA A 111 -42.14 19.37 -16.76
CA ALA A 111 -41.05 19.67 -17.70
C ALA A 111 -39.75 18.83 -17.66
N VAL A 112 -39.72 17.92 -18.62
CA VAL A 112 -38.59 17.19 -19.20
C VAL A 112 -37.53 18.15 -19.77
N LEU A 113 -36.26 17.80 -19.57
CA LEU A 113 -35.17 18.03 -20.53
C LEU A 113 -34.57 16.67 -20.88
N PRO A 114 -34.29 16.34 -22.14
CA PRO A 114 -33.68 15.07 -22.50
C PRO A 114 -32.21 15.07 -22.08
N ALA A 115 -31.77 13.98 -21.46
CA ALA A 115 -30.36 13.73 -21.18
C ALA A 115 -29.62 13.31 -22.47
N PRO A 116 -28.35 13.68 -22.67
CA PRO A 116 -27.57 13.25 -23.82
C PRO A 116 -27.33 11.73 -23.77
N GLU A 117 -27.51 11.06 -24.92
CA GLU A 117 -27.21 9.63 -25.05
C GLU A 117 -25.70 9.37 -24.94
N PRO A 118 -25.27 8.32 -24.21
CA PRO A 118 -23.87 7.91 -24.20
C PRO A 118 -23.51 7.13 -25.46
N SER A 119 -22.47 7.58 -26.17
CA SER A 119 -21.77 6.79 -27.19
C SER A 119 -21.27 5.45 -26.61
N PRO A 120 -21.23 4.37 -27.42
CA PRO A 120 -20.86 3.04 -26.94
C PRO A 120 -19.38 2.99 -26.56
N ALA A 121 -19.09 2.72 -25.29
CA ALA A 121 -17.76 2.37 -24.84
C ALA A 121 -17.37 0.96 -25.36
N PRO A 122 -16.09 0.72 -25.69
CA PRO A 122 -15.63 -0.58 -26.17
C PRO A 122 -15.88 -1.66 -25.12
N ARG A 123 -16.39 -2.82 -25.57
CA ARG A 123 -16.74 -3.97 -24.74
C ARG A 123 -15.52 -4.44 -23.93
N ALA A 124 -15.50 -4.11 -22.64
CA ALA A 124 -14.57 -4.70 -21.68
C ALA A 124 -15.00 -6.15 -21.38
N GLN A 125 -14.08 -7.09 -21.57
CA GLN A 125 -14.25 -8.47 -21.13
C GLN A 125 -14.50 -8.51 -19.60
N PRO A 126 -15.34 -9.45 -19.11
CA PRO A 126 -15.60 -9.56 -17.68
C PRO A 126 -14.30 -9.88 -16.92
N SER A 127 -13.83 -8.91 -16.14
CA SER A 127 -12.75 -9.12 -15.18
C SER A 127 -13.18 -10.16 -14.14
N PRO A 128 -12.27 -11.03 -13.66
CA PRO A 128 -12.57 -11.98 -12.60
C PRO A 128 -13.11 -11.23 -11.37
N ALA A 129 -14.12 -11.81 -10.73
CA ALA A 129 -14.79 -11.21 -9.58
C ALA A 129 -13.76 -10.78 -8.51
N PRO A 130 -13.90 -9.58 -7.91
CA PRO A 130 -12.98 -9.13 -6.87
C PRO A 130 -13.04 -10.13 -5.70
N GLN A 131 -11.90 -10.75 -5.39
CA GLN A 131 -11.79 -11.60 -4.20
C GLN A 131 -12.09 -10.75 -2.95
N PRO A 132 -12.82 -11.29 -1.97
CA PRO A 132 -13.10 -10.53 -0.75
C PRO A 132 -11.78 -10.13 -0.07
N MET A 133 -11.65 -8.83 0.24
CA MET A 133 -10.42 -8.23 0.79
C MET A 133 -9.85 -8.96 2.01
N GLY A 134 -10.69 -9.71 2.76
CA GLY A 134 -10.29 -10.44 3.96
C GLY A 134 -9.23 -11.52 3.74
N ALA A 135 -9.20 -12.19 2.58
CA ALA A 135 -8.22 -13.26 2.31
C ALA A 135 -6.93 -12.77 1.64
N LEU A 136 -7.02 -11.68 0.87
CA LEU A 136 -5.88 -11.15 0.11
C LEU A 136 -4.82 -10.50 1.01
N PHE A 137 -5.26 -9.73 2.01
CA PHE A 137 -4.37 -9.01 2.92
C PHE A 137 -3.34 -9.89 3.66
N PRO A 138 -3.75 -10.92 4.42
CA PRO A 138 -2.78 -11.77 5.13
C PRO A 138 -1.86 -12.53 4.17
N ARG A 139 -2.34 -12.89 2.97
CA ARG A 139 -1.51 -13.52 1.94
C ARG A 139 -0.45 -12.55 1.41
N LEU A 140 -0.82 -11.30 1.09
CA LEU A 140 0.15 -10.30 0.65
C LEU A 140 1.19 -9.97 1.72
N VAL A 141 0.77 -9.83 2.98
CA VAL A 141 1.71 -9.64 4.10
C VAL A 141 2.72 -10.77 4.15
N ARG A 142 2.28 -12.02 4.01
CA ARG A 142 3.16 -13.19 3.99
C ARG A 142 4.08 -13.21 2.77
N GLU A 143 3.56 -13.00 1.57
CA GLU A 143 4.36 -13.05 0.33
C GLU A 143 5.41 -11.95 0.25
N LEU A 144 5.07 -10.75 0.72
CA LEU A 144 5.99 -9.62 0.81
C LEU A 144 6.97 -9.80 1.98
N GLY A 145 6.51 -10.26 3.15
CA GLY A 145 7.35 -10.51 4.32
C GLY A 145 8.36 -11.64 4.11
N ALA A 146 8.04 -12.65 3.29
CA ALA A 146 9.01 -13.67 2.89
C ALA A 146 10.17 -13.10 2.04
N ARG A 147 9.94 -11.96 1.36
CA ARG A 147 10.96 -11.27 0.56
C ARG A 147 11.68 -10.19 1.37
N VAL A 148 10.98 -9.46 2.24
CA VAL A 148 11.50 -8.29 2.96
C VAL A 148 11.46 -8.54 4.47
N LEU A 149 12.64 -8.72 5.06
CA LEU A 149 12.81 -9.16 6.45
C LEU A 149 13.09 -7.97 7.37
N GLY A 150 12.51 -7.98 8.58
CA GLY A 150 12.71 -6.94 9.60
C GLY A 150 12.03 -5.60 9.28
N GLN A 151 11.03 -5.61 8.39
CA GLN A 151 10.28 -4.42 7.97
C GLN A 151 8.77 -4.70 8.02
N GLU A 152 8.31 -5.34 9.09
CA GLU A 152 6.93 -5.84 9.23
C GLU A 152 5.91 -4.70 9.08
N ARG A 153 6.20 -3.53 9.65
CA ARG A 153 5.35 -2.33 9.52
C ARG A 153 5.26 -1.83 8.09
N ALA A 154 6.39 -1.80 7.36
CA ALA A 154 6.43 -1.36 5.98
C ALA A 154 5.69 -2.33 5.05
N VAL A 155 5.87 -3.63 5.30
CA VAL A 155 5.16 -4.72 4.61
C VAL A 155 3.65 -4.65 4.85
N GLU A 156 3.22 -4.46 6.10
CA GLU A 156 1.81 -4.30 6.48
C GLU A 156 1.18 -3.09 5.77
N ALA A 157 1.85 -1.93 5.82
CA ALA A 157 1.40 -0.71 5.15
C ALA A 157 1.26 -0.89 3.63
N ALA A 158 2.26 -1.50 2.98
CA ALA A 158 2.24 -1.76 1.56
C ALA A 158 1.12 -2.74 1.18
N ALA A 159 1.03 -3.87 1.88
CA ALA A 159 -0.01 -4.87 1.67
C ALA A 159 -1.42 -4.27 1.82
N PHE A 160 -1.61 -3.40 2.81
CA PHE A 160 -2.90 -2.71 3.03
C PHE A 160 -3.28 -1.83 1.84
N ARG A 161 -2.35 -1.01 1.35
CA ARG A 161 -2.59 -0.11 0.21
C ARG A 161 -2.77 -0.88 -1.10
N LEU A 162 -2.00 -1.96 -1.30
CA LEU A 162 -2.11 -2.85 -2.46
C LEU A 162 -3.48 -3.54 -2.49
N CYS A 163 -3.92 -4.14 -1.37
CA CYS A 163 -5.24 -4.75 -1.25
C CYS A 163 -6.35 -3.75 -1.59
N ALA A 164 -6.27 -2.56 -1.01
CA ALA A 164 -7.27 -1.52 -1.23
C ALA A 164 -7.32 -1.04 -2.68
N HIS A 165 -6.20 -1.05 -3.41
CA HIS A 165 -6.17 -0.68 -4.83
C HIS A 165 -6.66 -1.81 -5.73
N VAL A 166 -6.14 -3.03 -5.56
CA VAL A 166 -6.48 -4.20 -6.38
C VAL A 166 -7.95 -4.62 -6.20
N GLY A 167 -8.54 -4.33 -5.04
CA GLY A 167 -9.97 -4.52 -4.80
C GLY A 167 -10.90 -3.56 -5.56
N LYS A 168 -10.38 -2.55 -6.26
CA LYS A 168 -11.19 -1.59 -7.04
C LYS A 168 -11.46 -2.11 -8.43
N SER A 169 -12.73 -2.20 -8.82
CA SER A 169 -13.12 -2.54 -10.20
C SER A 169 -12.79 -1.42 -11.19
N ALA A 170 -12.95 -0.16 -10.77
CA ALA A 170 -12.69 1.03 -11.59
C ALA A 170 -11.95 2.08 -10.75
N PRO A 171 -10.63 1.94 -10.54
CA PRO A 171 -9.85 2.96 -9.85
C PRO A 171 -9.90 4.29 -10.60
N ALA A 172 -10.13 5.39 -9.89
CA ALA A 172 -10.10 6.74 -10.48
C ALA A 172 -8.67 7.26 -10.69
N ARG A 173 -7.69 6.70 -9.97
CA ARG A 173 -6.28 7.09 -9.98
C ARG A 173 -5.38 5.89 -9.67
N PRO A 174 -4.12 5.88 -10.13
CA PRO A 174 -3.15 4.84 -9.78
C PRO A 174 -2.92 4.73 -8.26
N LEU A 175 -2.34 3.61 -7.84
CA LEU A 175 -1.71 3.54 -6.53
C LEU A 175 -0.31 4.15 -6.62
N SER A 176 0.04 5.03 -5.69
CA SER A 176 1.38 5.61 -5.58
C SER A 176 1.95 5.44 -4.19
N LEU A 177 3.10 4.78 -4.09
CA LEU A 177 3.80 4.48 -2.85
C LEU A 177 5.18 5.13 -2.87
N ILE A 178 5.54 5.89 -1.84
CA ILE A 178 6.92 6.30 -1.57
C ILE A 178 7.46 5.43 -0.45
N LEU A 179 8.52 4.68 -0.72
CA LEU A 179 9.27 3.92 0.27
C LEU A 179 10.48 4.77 0.68
N TYR A 180 10.52 5.24 1.93
CA TYR A 180 11.58 6.12 2.41
C TYR A 180 12.33 5.51 3.59
N GLY A 181 13.57 5.96 3.83
CA GLY A 181 14.42 5.47 4.92
C GLY A 181 15.88 5.32 4.51
N PRO A 182 16.76 4.81 5.39
CA PRO A 182 18.19 4.69 5.09
C PRO A 182 18.49 3.71 3.95
N THR A 183 19.69 3.78 3.38
CA THR A 183 20.13 2.85 2.33
C THR A 183 20.24 1.43 2.84
N GLY A 184 20.03 0.44 1.96
CA GLY A 184 20.27 -0.97 2.30
C GLY A 184 19.26 -1.67 3.22
N VAL A 185 18.16 -1.01 3.61
CA VAL A 185 17.13 -1.60 4.51
C VAL A 185 16.04 -2.42 3.82
N GLY A 186 16.06 -2.52 2.48
CA GLY A 186 15.13 -3.36 1.71
C GLY A 186 14.02 -2.62 0.95
N LYS A 187 14.13 -1.30 0.73
CA LYS A 187 13.15 -0.51 -0.03
C LYS A 187 12.95 -1.05 -1.46
N SER A 188 14.04 -1.17 -2.23
CA SER A 188 13.98 -1.68 -3.61
C SER A 188 13.59 -3.16 -3.66
N GLU A 189 13.88 -3.95 -2.62
CA GLU A 189 13.41 -5.35 -2.49
C GLU A 189 11.89 -5.40 -2.34
N LEU A 190 11.30 -4.53 -1.52
CA LEU A 190 9.84 -4.44 -1.40
C LEU A 190 9.20 -4.04 -2.72
N ALA A 191 9.77 -3.03 -3.40
CA ALA A 191 9.27 -2.56 -4.69
C ALA A 191 9.26 -3.68 -5.74
N LYS A 192 10.36 -4.44 -5.87
CA LYS A 192 10.49 -5.58 -6.79
C LYS A 192 9.58 -6.75 -6.40
N ALA A 193 9.22 -6.89 -5.13
CA ALA A 193 8.35 -7.97 -4.65
C ALA A 193 6.87 -7.73 -4.97
N VAL A 194 6.44 -6.50 -5.29
CA VAL A 194 5.02 -6.14 -5.47
C VAL A 194 4.34 -6.98 -6.56
N ALA A 195 4.83 -6.94 -7.80
CA ALA A 195 4.19 -7.66 -8.91
C ALA A 195 4.16 -9.19 -8.69
N PRO A 196 5.29 -9.85 -8.32
CA PRO A 196 5.27 -11.29 -8.04
C PRO A 196 4.42 -11.68 -6.83
N ALA A 197 4.24 -10.81 -5.83
CA ALA A 197 3.39 -11.09 -4.68
C ALA A 197 1.90 -11.03 -5.06
N LEU A 198 1.51 -10.04 -5.87
CA LEU A 198 0.15 -9.91 -6.39
C LEU A 198 -0.25 -11.12 -7.25
N GLU A 199 0.64 -11.55 -8.15
CA GLU A 199 0.42 -12.72 -9.00
C GLU A 199 0.28 -14.01 -8.17
N ARG A 200 1.19 -14.25 -7.21
CA ARG A 200 1.13 -15.42 -6.32
C ARG A 200 -0.11 -15.45 -5.42
N CYS A 201 -0.71 -14.30 -5.13
CA CYS A 201 -1.96 -14.22 -4.39
C CYS A 201 -3.21 -14.51 -5.24
N GLY A 202 -3.05 -14.87 -6.52
CA GLY A 202 -4.16 -15.09 -7.45
C GLY A 202 -4.74 -13.78 -8.00
N GLY A 203 -3.97 -12.69 -7.91
CA GLY A 203 -4.29 -11.41 -8.55
C GLY A 203 -3.95 -11.43 -10.05
N PRO A 204 -4.31 -10.37 -10.78
CA PRO A 204 -3.97 -10.27 -12.19
C PRO A 204 -2.45 -10.14 -12.40
N ARG A 205 -1.97 -10.54 -13.57
CA ARG A 205 -0.56 -10.44 -13.93
C ARG A 205 -0.16 -8.97 -14.10
N TYR A 206 0.86 -8.57 -13.35
CA TYR A 206 1.46 -7.23 -13.46
C TYR A 206 2.79 -7.30 -14.22
N GLN A 207 3.00 -6.35 -15.12
CA GLN A 207 4.33 -6.10 -15.69
C GLN A 207 5.13 -5.22 -14.73
N THR A 208 6.45 -5.38 -14.72
CA THR A 208 7.36 -4.54 -13.91
C THR A 208 8.22 -3.71 -14.85
N VAL A 209 8.25 -2.39 -14.64
CA VAL A 209 9.11 -1.45 -15.35
C VAL A 209 9.94 -0.72 -14.31
N TRP A 210 11.26 -0.74 -14.46
CA TRP A 210 12.17 -0.13 -13.48
C TRP A 210 13.01 0.97 -14.12
N THR A 211 13.22 2.06 -13.38
CA THR A 211 13.94 3.24 -13.83
C THR A 211 14.63 3.92 -12.65
N GLU A 212 15.88 4.35 -12.82
CA GLU A 212 16.58 5.18 -11.83
C GLU A 212 16.37 6.66 -12.12
N LEU A 213 15.82 7.40 -11.16
CA LEU A 213 15.58 8.84 -11.27
C LEU A 213 16.85 9.69 -11.09
N ASN A 214 17.97 9.09 -10.66
CA ASN A 214 19.28 9.74 -10.67
C ASN A 214 19.77 10.14 -12.07
N THR A 215 19.24 9.50 -13.12
CA THR A 215 19.53 9.86 -14.53
C THR A 215 18.66 11.03 -15.03
N PHE A 216 17.72 11.51 -14.21
CA PHE A 216 16.75 12.56 -14.50
C PHE A 216 17.10 13.88 -13.80
N THR A 217 18.38 14.24 -13.81
CA THR A 217 18.92 15.43 -13.12
C THR A 217 18.67 16.73 -13.88
N GLN A 218 18.30 16.66 -15.16
CA GLN A 218 18.07 17.82 -16.02
C GLN A 218 16.59 17.93 -16.41
N PRO A 219 16.04 19.15 -16.58
CA PRO A 219 14.62 19.33 -16.93
C PRO A 219 14.18 18.58 -18.19
N HIS A 220 15.03 18.55 -19.21
CA HIS A 220 14.69 17.95 -20.50
C HIS A 220 14.68 16.41 -20.45
N SER A 221 15.18 15.76 -19.39
CA SER A 221 15.15 14.29 -19.24
C SER A 221 13.74 13.70 -19.21
N VAL A 222 12.71 14.53 -19.00
CA VAL A 222 11.29 14.17 -19.06
C VAL A 222 10.91 13.46 -20.36
N HIS A 223 11.57 13.76 -21.49
CA HIS A 223 11.31 13.09 -22.77
C HIS A 223 11.51 11.56 -22.70
N ARG A 224 12.34 11.04 -21.80
CA ARG A 224 12.51 9.58 -21.63
C ARG A 224 11.27 8.92 -21.04
N LEU A 225 10.42 9.66 -20.32
CA LEU A 225 9.19 9.16 -19.74
C LEU A 225 8.02 9.22 -20.74
N ILE A 226 7.86 10.34 -21.44
CA ILE A 226 6.68 10.62 -22.30
C ILE A 226 6.96 10.65 -23.81
N GLY A 227 8.23 10.53 -24.20
CA GLY A 227 8.74 10.62 -25.57
C GLY A 227 9.26 12.01 -25.91
N ALA A 228 10.12 12.06 -26.93
CA ALA A 228 10.50 13.33 -27.56
C ALA A 228 9.53 13.69 -28.70
N PRO A 229 9.38 14.98 -29.05
CA PRO A 229 8.66 15.38 -30.25
C PRO A 229 9.39 14.97 -31.55
N PRO A 230 8.70 14.89 -32.71
CA PRO A 230 9.34 14.64 -33.99
C PRO A 230 10.46 15.65 -34.28
N GLY A 231 11.62 15.15 -34.73
CA GLY A 231 12.79 15.99 -35.04
C GLY A 231 13.71 16.29 -33.85
N TYR A 232 13.40 15.79 -32.65
CA TYR A 232 14.27 15.87 -31.48
C TYR A 232 15.02 14.55 -31.24
N VAL A 233 16.19 14.64 -30.61
CA VAL A 233 16.97 13.46 -30.18
C VAL A 233 16.13 12.64 -29.21
N GLY A 234 16.10 11.31 -29.41
CA GLY A 234 15.28 10.39 -28.61
C GLY A 234 13.84 10.28 -29.08
N TYR A 235 13.50 10.78 -30.28
CA TYR A 235 12.18 10.56 -30.87
C TYR A 235 11.90 9.06 -31.07
N ASP A 236 12.89 8.31 -31.56
CA ASP A 236 12.74 6.88 -31.88
C ASP A 236 12.88 5.96 -30.67
N ASP A 237 13.39 6.47 -29.55
CA ASP A 237 13.51 5.71 -28.31
C ASP A 237 12.12 5.44 -27.70
N PRO A 238 11.82 4.20 -27.28
CA PRO A 238 10.55 3.89 -26.64
C PRO A 238 10.46 4.58 -25.27
N PRO A 239 9.46 5.46 -25.06
CA PRO A 239 9.25 6.10 -23.76
C PRO A 239 8.89 5.10 -22.68
N ILE A 240 9.34 5.33 -21.45
CA ILE A 240 9.10 4.42 -20.31
C ILE A 240 7.60 4.21 -20.07
N PHE A 241 6.79 5.26 -20.17
CA PHE A 241 5.35 5.15 -19.91
C PHE A 241 4.56 4.43 -21.00
N GLU A 242 5.11 4.27 -22.20
CA GLU A 242 4.46 3.51 -23.27
C GLU A 242 4.25 2.04 -22.90
N ALA A 243 5.02 1.50 -21.94
CA ALA A 243 4.81 0.17 -21.38
C ALA A 243 3.37 -0.05 -20.86
N VAL A 244 2.66 1.01 -20.47
CA VAL A 244 1.25 0.90 -20.04
C VAL A 244 0.31 0.49 -21.18
N ARG A 245 0.68 0.76 -22.44
CA ARG A 245 -0.08 0.31 -23.62
C ARG A 245 0.04 -1.18 -23.84
N GLU A 246 1.17 -1.78 -23.47
CA GLU A 246 1.36 -3.24 -23.50
C GLU A 246 0.58 -3.92 -22.38
N ASN A 247 0.63 -3.33 -21.18
CA ASN A 247 -0.11 -3.83 -20.03
C ASN A 247 -0.62 -2.69 -19.14
N ALA A 248 -1.94 -2.49 -19.12
CA ALA A 248 -2.60 -1.50 -18.26
C ALA A 248 -2.37 -1.72 -16.76
N ARG A 249 -1.94 -2.93 -16.37
CA ARG A 249 -1.53 -3.30 -15.01
C ARG A 249 -0.01 -3.38 -14.94
N THR A 250 0.61 -2.21 -14.89
CA THR A 250 2.07 -2.09 -14.77
C THR A 250 2.46 -1.56 -13.39
N VAL A 251 3.48 -2.17 -12.80
CA VAL A 251 4.19 -1.64 -11.63
C VAL A 251 5.41 -0.87 -12.12
N PHE A 252 5.37 0.45 -11.97
CA PHE A 252 6.50 1.33 -12.28
C PHE A 252 7.33 1.55 -11.02
N LEU A 253 8.62 1.20 -11.08
CA LEU A 253 9.57 1.32 -9.99
C LEU A 253 10.54 2.44 -10.32
N PHE A 254 10.51 3.49 -9.50
CA PHE A 254 11.36 4.66 -9.65
C PHE A 254 12.32 4.75 -8.47
N ASP A 255 13.60 4.47 -8.71
CA ASP A 255 14.63 4.54 -7.66
C ASP A 255 15.20 5.95 -7.51
N GLU A 256 15.58 6.31 -6.28
CA GLU A 256 16.24 7.58 -5.94
C GLU A 256 15.46 8.87 -6.30
N LEU A 257 14.19 8.96 -5.89
CA LEU A 257 13.31 10.12 -6.16
C LEU A 257 13.94 11.47 -5.78
N ASP A 258 14.70 11.51 -4.68
CA ASP A 258 15.31 12.74 -4.15
C ASP A 258 16.40 13.32 -5.06
N LYS A 259 16.87 12.55 -6.05
CA LYS A 259 17.89 12.96 -7.02
C LYS A 259 17.30 13.50 -8.32
N ALA A 260 16.00 13.33 -8.54
CA ALA A 260 15.33 13.79 -9.75
C ALA A 260 15.18 15.32 -9.76
N HIS A 261 15.21 15.91 -10.96
CA HIS A 261 14.93 17.32 -11.14
C HIS A 261 13.47 17.65 -10.78
N PRO A 262 13.17 18.81 -10.15
CA PRO A 262 11.79 19.18 -9.79
C PRO A 262 10.79 19.18 -10.96
N GLU A 263 11.22 19.55 -12.18
CA GLU A 263 10.37 19.47 -13.38
C GLU A 263 9.93 18.04 -13.72
N VAL A 264 10.75 17.04 -13.41
CA VAL A 264 10.40 15.62 -13.61
C VAL A 264 9.30 15.22 -12.62
N LEU A 265 9.38 15.72 -11.38
CA LEU A 265 8.36 15.51 -10.36
C LEU A 265 7.02 16.12 -10.78
N LYS A 266 7.01 17.35 -11.34
CA LYS A 266 5.78 18.01 -11.79
C LYS A 266 5.00 17.19 -12.81
N MET A 267 5.67 16.45 -13.68
CA MET A 267 5.00 15.59 -14.66
C MET A 267 4.15 14.49 -14.00
N PHE A 268 4.57 13.98 -12.83
CA PHE A 268 3.79 13.01 -12.10
C PHE A 268 2.51 13.57 -11.49
N LEU A 269 2.31 14.90 -11.39
CA LEU A 269 1.10 15.49 -10.80
C LEU A 269 -0.17 15.00 -11.51
N SER A 270 -0.24 15.17 -12.84
CA SER A 270 -1.38 14.74 -13.66
C SER A 270 -1.59 13.23 -13.60
N VAL A 271 -0.50 12.46 -13.62
CA VAL A 271 -0.53 11.00 -13.53
C VAL A 271 -1.11 10.54 -12.19
N LEU A 272 -0.69 11.16 -11.08
CA LEU A 272 -1.12 10.78 -9.73
C LEU A 272 -2.55 11.23 -9.41
N ASP A 273 -3.05 12.26 -10.09
CA ASP A 273 -4.40 12.81 -9.89
C ASP A 273 -5.45 12.14 -10.75
N GLU A 274 -5.28 12.23 -12.06
CA GLU A 274 -6.28 11.80 -13.03
C GLU A 274 -6.00 10.37 -13.51
N GLY A 275 -4.80 9.86 -13.25
CA GLY A 275 -4.35 8.59 -13.79
C GLY A 275 -4.11 8.64 -15.29
N ARG A 276 -3.91 9.82 -15.88
CA ARG A 276 -3.74 9.99 -17.31
C ARG A 276 -2.64 10.99 -17.65
N ILE A 277 -2.01 10.79 -18.81
CA ILE A 277 -1.10 11.78 -19.41
C ILE A 277 -1.16 11.70 -20.93
N THR A 278 -0.90 12.81 -21.60
CA THR A 278 -0.77 12.86 -23.06
C THR A 278 0.69 12.62 -23.46
N ALA A 279 0.94 11.54 -24.19
CA ALA A 279 2.26 11.22 -24.74
C ALA A 279 2.63 12.12 -25.93
N CYS A 280 3.93 12.30 -26.14
CA CYS A 280 4.47 13.07 -27.27
C CYS A 280 4.30 12.34 -28.63
N ARG A 281 4.09 11.02 -28.61
CA ARG A 281 3.86 10.19 -29.79
C ARG A 281 2.48 9.52 -29.72
N PRO A 282 1.71 9.48 -30.83
CA PRO A 282 0.49 8.69 -30.89
C PRO A 282 0.80 7.19 -30.89
N GLY A 283 -0.07 6.40 -30.27
CA GLY A 283 0.02 4.95 -30.31
C GLY A 283 -0.41 4.37 -31.65
N LYS A 284 -0.36 3.04 -31.74
CA LYS A 284 -0.85 2.30 -32.92
C LYS A 284 -2.31 2.62 -33.23
N ASP A 285 -3.09 2.92 -32.20
CA ASP A 285 -4.52 3.25 -32.28
C ASP A 285 -4.78 4.75 -32.53
N GLY A 286 -3.73 5.54 -32.79
CA GLY A 286 -3.80 7.00 -33.00
C GLY A 286 -3.99 7.84 -31.74
N GLN A 287 -4.32 7.22 -30.60
CA GLN A 287 -4.49 7.89 -29.31
C GLN A 287 -3.15 8.31 -28.72
N ARG A 288 -3.07 9.52 -28.17
CA ARG A 288 -1.90 10.00 -27.42
C ARG A 288 -2.04 9.83 -25.91
N GLU A 289 -3.26 9.64 -25.42
CA GLU A 289 -3.50 9.49 -24.00
C GLU A 289 -3.02 8.12 -23.49
N LEU A 290 -2.37 8.13 -22.34
CA LEU A 290 -1.96 6.94 -21.59
C LEU A 290 -2.78 6.87 -20.31
N ASP A 291 -3.32 5.70 -19.98
CA ASP A 291 -4.16 5.46 -18.81
C ASP A 291 -3.41 4.60 -17.78
N PHE A 292 -3.10 5.19 -16.63
CA PHE A 292 -2.41 4.57 -15.51
C PHE A 292 -3.33 4.22 -14.35
N ARG A 293 -4.65 4.34 -14.48
CA ARG A 293 -5.56 4.15 -13.33
C ARG A 293 -5.43 2.78 -12.66
N GLN A 294 -5.05 1.74 -13.41
CA GLN A 294 -4.79 0.38 -12.90
C GLN A 294 -3.31 0.11 -12.55
N CYS A 295 -2.44 1.10 -12.71
CA CYS A 295 -1.01 1.00 -12.43
C CYS A 295 -0.68 1.22 -10.97
N ILE A 296 0.50 0.72 -10.58
CA ILE A 296 1.10 0.93 -9.27
C ILE A 296 2.44 1.61 -9.47
N PHE A 297 2.61 2.81 -8.93
CA PHE A 297 3.87 3.52 -8.88
C PHE A 297 4.52 3.28 -7.53
N VAL A 298 5.76 2.81 -7.54
CA VAL A 298 6.59 2.63 -6.35
C VAL A 298 7.85 3.45 -6.50
N PHE A 299 7.97 4.47 -5.67
CA PHE A 299 9.15 5.32 -5.59
C PHE A 299 9.98 4.91 -4.38
N THR A 300 11.29 4.95 -4.49
CA THR A 300 12.20 4.83 -3.33
C THR A 300 12.93 6.14 -3.12
N SER A 301 13.13 6.48 -1.86
CA SER A 301 13.78 7.71 -1.41
C SER A 301 14.71 7.38 -0.25
N ASN A 302 15.86 8.04 -0.23
CA ASN A 302 16.82 7.97 0.88
C ASN A 302 16.58 9.10 1.89
N ALA A 303 15.57 9.93 1.67
CA ALA A 303 15.18 10.98 2.60
C ALA A 303 14.76 10.40 3.95
N ASP A 304 15.23 11.07 5.01
CA ASP A 304 14.67 10.87 6.34
C ASP A 304 13.39 11.71 6.46
N LEU A 305 12.26 11.06 6.27
CA LEU A 305 10.94 11.65 6.46
C LEU A 305 10.35 11.34 7.83
N THR A 306 11.14 10.73 8.73
CA THR A 306 10.70 10.61 10.11
C THR A 306 10.64 12.02 10.70
N GLY A 307 9.55 12.38 11.38
CA GLY A 307 9.32 13.73 11.91
C GLY A 307 10.32 14.19 13.00
N ARG A 308 11.51 13.58 13.10
CA ARG A 308 12.56 13.82 14.10
C ARG A 308 13.49 14.98 13.73
N GLY A 309 12.90 16.10 13.31
CA GLY A 309 13.59 17.41 13.30
C GLY A 309 13.87 17.97 14.71
N GLY A 310 13.64 17.18 15.76
CA GLY A 310 14.02 17.49 17.14
C GLY A 310 14.31 16.19 17.89
N ARG A 311 15.44 16.15 18.60
CA ARG A 311 15.81 15.08 19.55
C ARG A 311 14.63 14.82 20.50
N ARG A 312 13.89 13.73 20.31
CA ARG A 312 13.10 13.14 21.40
C ARG A 312 14.02 12.25 22.22
N MET A 313 14.46 12.82 23.34
CA MET A 313 15.12 12.16 24.44
C MET A 313 14.12 11.21 25.12
N GLY A 314 14.50 9.95 25.36
CA GLY A 314 14.01 9.10 26.46
C GLY A 314 12.73 8.27 26.26
N PHE A 315 12.91 6.95 26.39
CA PHE A 315 11.97 5.90 26.86
C PHE A 315 10.64 5.65 26.14
N SER A 316 10.52 4.54 25.42
CA SER A 316 10.28 3.21 26.01
C SER A 316 10.59 2.10 25.01
N ALA A 317 11.23 1.06 25.53
CA ALA A 317 11.45 -0.24 24.91
C ALA A 317 10.12 -0.96 24.65
N ASP A 318 10.17 -1.91 23.71
CA ASP A 318 9.09 -2.82 23.31
C ASP A 318 7.82 -2.15 22.75
N GLY A 319 7.75 -2.12 21.42
CA GLY A 319 6.49 -1.88 20.73
C GLY A 319 5.46 -2.95 21.12
N PRO A 320 4.18 -2.60 21.24
CA PRO A 320 3.15 -3.54 21.65
C PRO A 320 3.12 -4.73 20.67
N LYS A 321 3.01 -5.94 21.24
CA LYS A 321 2.80 -7.18 20.48
C LYS A 321 1.70 -6.99 19.44
N GLN A 322 1.96 -7.51 18.25
CA GLN A 322 1.05 -7.49 17.10
C GLN A 322 -0.26 -8.22 17.43
N GLU A 323 -1.24 -7.48 17.95
CA GLU A 323 -2.63 -7.79 17.65
C GLU A 323 -2.94 -7.26 16.25
N THR A 324 -3.61 -8.08 15.44
CA THR A 324 -4.09 -7.70 14.12
C THR A 324 -5.05 -6.53 14.30
N ALA A 325 -4.53 -5.32 14.12
CA ALA A 325 -5.28 -4.10 14.37
C ALA A 325 -6.47 -4.08 13.40
N ALA A 326 -7.68 -3.82 13.92
CA ALA A 326 -8.87 -3.74 13.07
C ALA A 326 -8.60 -2.79 11.88
N PRO A 327 -9.10 -3.07 10.65
CA PRO A 327 -8.72 -2.32 9.45
C PRO A 327 -8.82 -0.79 9.58
N ALA A 328 -9.79 -0.30 10.35
CA ALA A 328 -9.97 1.13 10.64
C ALA A 328 -8.81 1.72 11.47
N THR A 329 -8.34 1.00 12.48
CA THR A 329 -7.21 1.45 13.33
C THR A 329 -5.89 1.47 12.56
N LEU A 330 -5.68 0.51 11.65
CA LEU A 330 -4.53 0.52 10.75
C LEU A 330 -4.62 1.70 9.77
N ALA A 331 -5.78 1.96 9.18
CA ALA A 331 -5.98 3.08 8.27
C ALA A 331 -5.69 4.45 8.92
N GLU A 332 -6.16 4.65 10.16
CA GLU A 332 -5.91 5.87 10.95
C GLU A 332 -4.42 6.05 11.25
N ARG A 333 -3.74 4.98 11.71
CA ARG A 333 -2.29 5.01 11.95
C ARG A 333 -1.51 5.38 10.70
N LEU A 334 -1.80 4.74 9.57
CA LEU A 334 -1.14 5.02 8.30
C LEU A 334 -1.42 6.44 7.80
N TYR A 335 -2.60 6.99 8.08
CA TYR A 335 -2.90 8.38 7.75
C TYR A 335 -2.02 9.34 8.56
N GLN A 336 -1.90 9.15 9.87
CA GLN A 336 -1.07 9.99 10.74
C GLN A 336 0.42 9.90 10.37
N GLU A 337 0.93 8.70 10.14
CA GLU A 337 2.31 8.47 9.69
C GLU A 337 2.55 9.16 8.34
N ASN A 338 1.66 8.97 7.36
CA ASN A 338 1.74 9.63 6.06
C ASN A 338 1.75 11.16 6.17
N GLU A 339 0.87 11.75 6.97
CA GLU A 339 0.81 13.21 7.15
C GLU A 339 2.11 13.75 7.75
N SER A 340 2.69 13.04 8.73
CA SER A 340 3.97 13.42 9.31
C SER A 340 5.10 13.40 8.27
N ALA A 341 5.12 12.37 7.42
CA ALA A 341 6.10 12.21 6.34
C ALA A 341 5.91 13.25 5.22
N ARG A 342 4.66 13.57 4.83
CA ARG A 342 4.35 14.63 3.86
C ARG A 342 4.88 15.97 4.32
N ARG A 343 4.64 16.33 5.59
CA ARG A 343 5.19 17.57 6.18
C ARG A 343 6.72 17.57 6.16
N ALA A 344 7.36 16.42 6.35
CA ALA A 344 8.82 16.30 6.25
C ALA A 344 9.32 16.49 4.81
N MET A 345 8.66 15.89 3.81
CA MET A 345 8.99 16.10 2.39
C MET A 345 8.92 17.56 2.00
N VAL A 346 7.86 18.26 2.43
CA VAL A 346 7.68 19.69 2.14
C VAL A 346 8.79 20.53 2.76
N ARG A 347 9.22 20.23 4.00
CA ARG A 347 10.38 20.90 4.62
C ARG A 347 11.70 20.65 3.89
N GLN A 348 11.80 19.55 3.16
CA GLN A 348 12.98 19.21 2.34
C GLN A 348 12.93 19.77 0.92
N GLY A 349 11.94 20.62 0.61
CA GLY A 349 11.84 21.33 -0.67
C GLY A 349 10.96 20.65 -1.72
N VAL A 350 10.28 19.54 -1.39
CA VAL A 350 9.26 18.98 -2.27
C VAL A 350 8.02 19.86 -2.25
N LEU A 351 7.45 20.17 -3.42
CA LEU A 351 6.24 20.98 -3.50
C LEU A 351 5.07 20.31 -2.75
N SER A 352 4.31 21.12 -2.00
CA SER A 352 3.13 20.63 -1.27
C SER A 352 2.10 19.96 -2.17
N GLU A 353 1.96 20.49 -3.39
CA GLU A 353 1.05 19.96 -4.42
C GLU A 353 1.34 18.50 -4.74
N ILE A 354 2.61 18.13 -4.96
CA ILE A 354 2.97 16.75 -5.29
C ILE A 354 2.98 15.84 -4.06
N ALA A 355 3.46 16.34 -2.91
CA ALA A 355 3.50 15.57 -1.66
C ALA A 355 2.10 15.07 -1.25
N GLY A 356 1.06 15.87 -1.50
CA GLY A 356 -0.33 15.51 -1.23
C GLY A 356 -0.91 14.43 -2.15
N ARG A 357 -0.35 14.21 -3.35
CA ARG A 357 -0.89 13.25 -4.32
C ARG A 357 -0.42 11.81 -4.12
N PHE A 358 0.69 11.61 -3.40
CA PHE A 358 1.15 10.26 -3.07
C PHE A 358 0.16 9.55 -2.13
N THR A 359 -0.26 8.34 -2.51
CA THR A 359 -1.27 7.58 -1.79
C THR A 359 -0.74 7.02 -0.47
N GLY A 360 0.52 6.57 -0.44
CA GLY A 360 1.17 6.04 0.75
C GLY A 360 2.63 6.48 0.87
N LEU A 361 3.05 6.90 2.05
CA LEU A 361 4.44 7.18 2.39
C LEU A 361 4.85 6.17 3.46
N ILE A 362 5.67 5.19 3.09
CA ILE A 362 5.98 4.02 3.90
C ILE A 362 7.42 4.12 4.38
N GLY A 363 7.59 4.31 5.69
CA GLY A 363 8.89 4.43 6.33
C GLY A 363 9.53 3.07 6.62
N PHE A 364 10.81 2.96 6.28
CA PHE A 364 11.66 1.83 6.63
C PHE A 364 12.56 2.19 7.80
N GLN A 365 12.84 1.20 8.64
CA GLN A 365 13.67 1.36 9.83
C GLN A 365 15.06 0.75 9.63
N PRO A 366 16.09 1.25 10.35
CA PRO A 366 17.38 0.56 10.42
C PRO A 366 17.19 -0.91 10.83
N LEU A 367 17.91 -1.81 10.16
CA LEU A 367 17.80 -3.25 10.41
C LEU A 367 18.34 -3.61 11.79
N THR A 368 17.54 -4.36 12.56
CA THR A 368 17.97 -4.98 13.82
C THR A 368 18.98 -6.09 13.57
N LEU A 369 19.74 -6.48 14.58
CA LEU A 369 20.69 -7.60 14.46
C LEU A 369 19.97 -8.91 14.09
N ALA A 370 18.78 -9.14 14.64
CA ALA A 370 17.95 -10.30 14.29
C ALA A 370 17.57 -10.28 12.79
N ALA A 371 17.07 -9.15 12.29
CA ALA A 371 16.73 -8.99 10.87
C ALA A 371 17.96 -9.18 9.96
N ARG A 372 19.12 -8.66 10.36
CA ARG A 372 20.38 -8.88 9.63
C ARG A 372 20.75 -10.35 9.54
N ARG A 373 20.65 -11.09 10.65
CA ARG A 373 20.89 -12.55 10.68
C ARG A 373 19.93 -13.31 9.77
N ASP A 374 18.65 -12.95 9.77
CA ASP A 374 17.66 -13.57 8.87
C ASP A 374 17.94 -13.26 7.39
N ILE A 375 18.41 -12.05 7.09
CA ILE A 375 18.87 -11.70 5.75
C ILE A 375 20.12 -12.50 5.37
N THR A 376 21.08 -12.67 6.28
CA THR A 376 22.26 -13.52 6.05
C THR A 376 21.85 -14.96 5.75
N ARG A 377 20.94 -15.57 6.53
CA ARG A 377 20.37 -16.89 6.21
C ARG A 377 19.76 -16.94 4.81
N LYS A 378 18.99 -15.91 4.44
CA LYS A 378 18.38 -15.80 3.12
C LYS A 378 19.44 -15.71 2.00
N GLN A 379 20.53 -14.97 2.23
CA GLN A 379 21.66 -14.84 1.30
C GLN A 379 22.43 -16.16 1.15
N LEU A 380 22.71 -16.86 2.25
CA LEU A 380 23.32 -18.19 2.22
C LEU A 380 22.51 -19.16 1.35
N ARG A 381 21.18 -19.23 1.57
CA ARG A 381 20.28 -20.05 0.75
C ARG A 381 20.26 -19.63 -0.71
N ALA A 382 20.40 -18.33 -1.01
CA ALA A 382 20.43 -17.83 -2.38
C ALA A 382 21.73 -18.22 -3.08
N LEU A 383 22.87 -18.00 -2.43
CA LEU A 383 24.18 -18.39 -2.92
C LEU A 383 24.27 -19.89 -3.16
N GLY A 384 23.78 -20.72 -2.23
CA GLY A 384 23.72 -22.17 -2.44
C GLY A 384 23.02 -22.55 -3.75
N ARG A 385 21.86 -21.93 -4.03
CA ARG A 385 21.11 -22.20 -5.28
C ARG A 385 21.88 -21.82 -6.55
N GLU A 386 22.70 -20.77 -6.51
CA GLU A 386 23.55 -20.37 -7.64
C GLU A 386 24.60 -21.44 -7.98
N TYR A 387 25.08 -22.17 -6.97
CA TYR A 387 26.00 -23.31 -7.12
C TYR A 387 25.29 -24.66 -7.29
N GLY A 388 23.95 -24.67 -7.42
CA GLY A 388 23.18 -25.91 -7.52
C GLY A 388 23.13 -26.74 -6.22
N VAL A 389 23.33 -26.09 -5.07
CA VAL A 389 23.34 -26.68 -3.73
C VAL A 389 22.14 -26.22 -2.91
N VAL A 390 21.47 -27.13 -2.21
CA VAL A 390 20.33 -26.80 -1.33
C VAL A 390 20.83 -26.63 0.10
N ILE A 391 21.05 -25.39 0.55
CA ILE A 391 21.30 -25.11 1.97
C ILE A 391 19.97 -25.03 2.71
N ALA A 392 19.73 -25.94 3.65
CA ALA A 392 18.53 -25.96 4.48
C ALA A 392 18.57 -24.84 5.52
N ASP A 393 19.62 -24.81 6.35
CA ASP A 393 19.88 -23.76 7.33
C ASP A 393 21.35 -23.77 7.76
N ALA A 394 21.68 -22.94 8.74
CA ALA A 394 23.00 -22.84 9.33
C ALA A 394 22.94 -22.70 10.86
N ASP A 395 24.01 -23.10 11.54
CA ASP A 395 24.13 -22.93 13.00
C ASP A 395 23.97 -21.45 13.39
N PRO A 396 23.25 -21.14 14.48
CA PRO A 396 23.06 -19.76 14.93
C PRO A 396 24.37 -18.99 15.10
N ASP A 397 25.41 -19.65 15.62
CA ASP A 397 26.73 -19.06 15.83
C ASP A 397 27.46 -18.81 14.50
N THR A 398 27.34 -19.73 13.54
CA THR A 398 27.86 -19.55 12.18
C THR A 398 27.17 -18.37 11.48
N VAL A 399 25.83 -18.30 11.55
CA VAL A 399 25.08 -17.15 11.01
C VAL A 399 25.52 -15.86 11.68
N ALA A 400 25.68 -15.86 13.02
CA ALA A 400 26.12 -14.68 13.74
C ALA A 400 27.52 -14.23 13.31
N ALA A 401 28.47 -15.15 13.14
CA ALA A 401 29.82 -14.86 12.69
C ALA A 401 29.89 -14.34 11.24
N LEU A 402 28.98 -14.81 10.38
CA LEU A 402 28.86 -14.39 8.98
C LEU A 402 28.00 -13.13 8.79
N THR A 403 27.27 -12.70 9.82
CA THR A 403 26.40 -11.52 9.75
C THR A 403 27.24 -10.24 9.93
N PRO A 404 27.16 -9.27 9.01
CA PRO A 404 27.88 -8.01 9.16
C PRO A 404 27.46 -7.24 10.41
N GLU A 405 28.44 -6.73 11.15
CA GLU A 405 28.22 -5.86 12.29
C GLU A 405 27.38 -4.62 11.93
N ALA A 406 26.73 -4.04 12.94
CA ALA A 406 25.83 -2.89 12.78
C ALA A 406 26.46 -1.69 12.04
N GLY A 407 27.79 -1.55 12.09
CA GLY A 407 28.56 -0.49 11.41
C GLY A 407 28.79 -0.68 9.90
N GLY A 408 28.47 -1.84 9.33
CA GLY A 408 28.56 -2.06 7.88
C GLY A 408 27.58 -1.20 7.09
N LEU A 409 28.04 -0.56 6.01
CA LEU A 409 27.25 0.32 5.13
C LEU A 409 25.98 -0.36 4.59
N SER A 410 26.01 -1.68 4.37
CA SER A 410 24.84 -2.44 3.91
C SER A 410 25.01 -3.94 4.16
N VAL A 411 23.91 -4.67 4.30
CA VAL A 411 23.93 -6.14 4.26
C VAL A 411 24.24 -6.64 2.83
N ARG A 412 24.06 -5.81 1.80
CA ARG A 412 24.37 -6.15 0.41
C ARG A 412 25.86 -6.39 0.16
N SER A 413 26.74 -5.61 0.80
CA SER A 413 28.19 -5.77 0.62
C SER A 413 28.73 -7.08 1.19
N SER A 414 27.96 -7.76 2.03
CA SER A 414 28.37 -9.04 2.61
C SER A 414 28.31 -10.21 1.63
N VAL A 415 27.53 -10.10 0.54
CA VAL A 415 27.37 -11.20 -0.41
C VAL A 415 28.71 -11.63 -1.02
N ALA A 416 29.56 -10.67 -1.41
CA ALA A 416 30.88 -10.96 -1.95
C ALA A 416 31.80 -11.65 -0.93
N VAL A 417 31.67 -11.31 0.36
CA VAL A 417 32.41 -11.97 1.44
C VAL A 417 31.91 -13.40 1.64
N LEU A 418 30.58 -13.59 1.71
CA LEU A 418 29.97 -14.91 1.82
C LEU A 418 30.35 -15.81 0.65
N GLU A 419 30.34 -15.26 -0.57
CA GLU A 419 30.77 -15.96 -1.78
C GLU A 419 32.23 -16.38 -1.71
N GLY A 420 33.15 -15.48 -1.35
CA GLY A 420 34.56 -15.82 -1.19
C GLY A 420 34.82 -16.92 -0.14
N LEU A 421 34.05 -16.93 0.95
CA LEU A 421 34.18 -17.94 2.00
C LEU A 421 33.55 -19.30 1.61
N LEU A 422 32.44 -19.29 0.87
CA LEU A 422 31.63 -20.49 0.63
C LEU A 422 31.85 -21.11 -0.74
N ALA A 423 32.30 -20.38 -1.75
CA ALA A 423 32.44 -20.89 -3.12
C ALA A 423 33.27 -22.18 -3.22
N PRO A 424 34.43 -22.32 -2.54
CA PRO A 424 35.19 -23.57 -2.58
C PRO A 424 34.43 -24.75 -2.00
N LEU A 425 33.67 -24.51 -0.93
CA LEU A 425 32.88 -25.52 -0.23
C LEU A 425 31.63 -25.90 -1.04
N LEU A 426 30.90 -24.94 -1.58
CA LEU A 426 29.69 -25.17 -2.38
C LEU A 426 30.00 -25.91 -3.68
N SER A 427 31.11 -25.60 -4.34
CA SER A 427 31.51 -26.26 -5.59
C SER A 427 31.76 -27.76 -5.41
N GLN A 428 32.19 -28.20 -4.24
CA GLN A 428 32.39 -29.63 -3.93
C GLN A 428 31.06 -30.39 -3.81
N TRP A 429 29.98 -29.70 -3.48
CA TRP A 429 28.64 -30.28 -3.26
C TRP A 429 27.69 -30.05 -4.44
N ALA A 430 28.17 -29.41 -5.51
CA ALA A 430 27.38 -29.11 -6.69
C ALA A 430 26.77 -30.39 -7.29
N GLY A 431 25.46 -30.39 -7.53
CA GLY A 431 24.75 -31.54 -8.08
C GLY A 431 24.45 -32.69 -7.10
N SER A 432 24.84 -32.57 -5.83
CA SER A 432 24.53 -33.59 -4.80
C SER A 432 23.03 -33.77 -4.55
N GLY A 433 22.23 -32.73 -4.78
CA GLY A 433 20.78 -32.72 -4.53
C GLY A 433 20.37 -32.82 -3.05
N ALA A 434 21.32 -33.05 -2.15
CA ALA A 434 21.09 -33.16 -0.71
C ALA A 434 20.81 -31.79 -0.09
N ALA A 435 19.90 -31.77 0.88
CA ALA A 435 19.72 -30.62 1.75
C ALA A 435 20.87 -30.58 2.76
N LEU A 436 21.61 -29.47 2.81
CA LEU A 436 22.83 -29.33 3.61
C LEU A 436 22.64 -28.33 4.75
N TRP A 437 23.30 -28.62 5.87
CA TRP A 437 23.43 -27.76 7.03
C TRP A 437 24.83 -27.14 7.06
N LEU A 438 24.90 -25.81 7.20
CA LEU A 438 26.16 -25.08 7.30
C LEU A 438 26.56 -24.84 8.76
N SER A 439 27.77 -25.22 9.12
CA SER A 439 28.32 -25.09 10.48
C SER A 439 29.77 -24.62 10.46
N GLY A 440 30.26 -24.16 11.60
CA GLY A 440 31.66 -23.78 11.79
C GLY A 440 31.91 -22.27 11.79
N ARG A 441 33.18 -21.89 11.81
CA ARG A 441 33.63 -20.49 11.83
C ARG A 441 34.06 -20.05 10.43
N PRO A 442 34.16 -18.74 10.14
CA PRO A 442 34.54 -18.27 8.80
C PRO A 442 35.85 -18.87 8.25
N ASP A 443 36.80 -19.22 9.12
CA ASP A 443 38.07 -19.87 8.80
C ASP A 443 37.98 -21.41 8.62
N ALA A 444 36.89 -22.03 9.06
CA ALA A 444 36.66 -23.47 9.02
C ALA A 444 35.15 -23.78 8.87
N LEU A 445 34.60 -23.47 7.69
CA LEU A 445 33.21 -23.76 7.35
C LEU A 445 33.05 -25.20 6.86
N GLY A 446 31.96 -25.86 7.26
CA GLY A 446 31.62 -27.21 6.85
C GLY A 446 30.16 -27.33 6.41
N LEU A 447 29.90 -28.20 5.44
CA LEU A 447 28.56 -28.60 5.02
C LEU A 447 28.33 -30.06 5.38
N THR A 448 27.19 -30.35 5.98
CA THR A 448 26.78 -31.72 6.32
C THR A 448 25.37 -32.00 5.80
N PRO A 449 25.05 -33.21 5.31
CA PRO A 449 23.69 -33.53 4.91
C PRO A 449 22.73 -33.52 6.11
N VAL A 450 21.56 -32.90 5.92
CA VAL A 450 20.47 -32.96 6.92
C VAL A 450 19.91 -34.38 6.92
N GLN A 451 20.19 -35.15 7.98
CA GLN A 451 19.54 -36.45 8.17
C GLN A 451 18.04 -36.23 8.41
N GLY A 452 17.21 -37.03 7.73
CA GLY A 452 15.75 -36.91 7.78
C GLY A 452 15.20 -36.92 9.21
N ALA A 453 14.14 -36.15 9.43
CA ALA A 453 13.42 -36.08 10.69
C ALA A 453 12.97 -37.47 11.19
N GLU A 454 13.74 -38.10 12.07
CA GLU A 454 13.21 -39.15 12.95
C GLU A 454 12.71 -38.51 14.24
N ARG A 455 11.39 -38.65 14.44
CA ARG A 455 10.76 -38.56 15.75
C ARG A 455 11.44 -39.54 16.70
N SER A 456 11.86 -39.08 17.87
CA SER A 456 11.50 -39.61 19.20
C SER A 456 12.57 -39.27 20.22
N ALA A 457 12.10 -38.90 21.41
CA ALA A 457 12.93 -38.59 22.57
C ALA A 457 13.81 -39.77 22.99
N SER A 458 15.09 -39.47 23.25
CA SER A 458 15.97 -40.18 24.19
C SER A 458 17.23 -39.32 24.35
N SER A 459 17.26 -38.37 25.27
CA SER A 459 17.80 -38.54 26.63
C SER A 459 19.10 -39.36 26.69
N THR A 460 20.17 -38.65 27.04
CA THR A 460 21.31 -39.10 27.86
C THR A 460 22.56 -39.66 27.16
N SER A 461 23.70 -39.16 27.66
CA SER A 461 25.12 -39.53 27.44
C SER A 461 25.78 -38.81 26.25
N LEU A 462 26.83 -38.00 26.46
CA LEU A 462 28.06 -38.36 27.15
C LEU A 462 28.64 -37.21 27.99
N VAL A 463 28.89 -37.52 29.26
CA VAL A 463 29.80 -36.81 30.17
C VAL A 463 31.14 -37.55 30.17
N SER A 464 32.21 -36.76 30.30
CA SER A 464 33.57 -37.11 30.75
C SER A 464 34.49 -37.91 29.83
N THR A 465 35.52 -37.24 29.30
CA THR A 465 36.89 -37.74 29.47
C THR A 465 37.88 -36.57 29.57
N PHE A 466 38.27 -36.22 30.79
CA PHE A 466 39.49 -35.47 31.10
C PHE A 466 40.06 -36.05 32.40
N SER A 467 41.21 -36.73 32.30
CA SER A 467 42.27 -36.88 33.33
C SER A 467 43.09 -38.15 33.03
N ARG A 468 44.23 -38.03 32.34
CA ARG A 468 45.56 -37.89 32.95
C ARG A 468 46.61 -37.64 31.87
#